data_AF-A0A1Q5H2L5-F1
#
_entry.id   AF-A0A1Q5H2L5-F1
#
_cell.length_a   1.000
_cell.length_b   1.000
_cell.length_c   1.000
_cell.angle_alpha   90.00
_cell.angle_beta   90.00
_cell.angle_gamma   90.00
#
_symmetry.space_group_name_H-M   'P 1'
#
loop_
_entity.id
_entity.type
_entity.pdbx_description
1 polymer ?
#
loop_
_entity_poly.entity_id
_entity_poly.type
_entity_poly.pdbx_seq_one_letter_code
_entity_poly.pdbx_strand_id
1 'polypeptide(L)'
;MNEVDTGHDCVQTYATRVKQGEWHLYDDSREAAPTWTEVCGRSAMSGWINSTSMGGAFSGGFSGKYRMLDKDPYWVDFPRFAHCDASKVTVACTVPRP
;
A
#
# COMPACT_ATOMS: atom_id res chain seq x y z
N MET A 1 -9.49 6.91 -7.15
CA MET A 1 -9.03 5.51 -6.97
C MET A 1 -9.33 4.82 -8.29
N ASN A 2 -8.35 4.16 -8.91
CA ASN A 2 -8.62 3.38 -10.11
C ASN A 2 -9.37 2.13 -9.67
N GLU A 3 -10.71 2.20 -9.64
CA GLU A 3 -11.56 1.08 -9.27
C GLU A 3 -11.42 -0.04 -10.30
N VAL A 4 -11.22 -1.24 -9.80
CA VAL A 4 -11.25 -2.49 -10.57
C VAL A 4 -12.40 -3.35 -10.06
N ASP A 5 -12.99 -4.16 -10.93
CA ASP A 5 -14.14 -5.01 -10.58
C ASP A 5 -13.74 -6.09 -9.57
N THR A 6 -12.51 -6.61 -9.67
CA THR A 6 -11.98 -7.59 -8.73
C THR A 6 -10.54 -7.29 -8.34
N GLY A 7 -10.14 -7.78 -7.17
CA GLY A 7 -8.74 -7.70 -6.75
C GLY A 7 -7.76 -8.46 -7.65
N HIS A 8 -8.23 -9.36 -8.52
CA HIS A 8 -7.39 -10.10 -9.48
C HIS A 8 -6.96 -9.25 -10.68
N ASP A 9 -7.63 -8.12 -10.92
CA ASP A 9 -7.28 -7.18 -11.99
C ASP A 9 -6.08 -6.28 -11.62
N CYS A 10 -5.54 -6.45 -10.41
CA CYS A 10 -4.34 -5.77 -9.92
C CYS A 10 -3.10 -6.64 -10.12
N VAL A 11 -1.92 -6.01 -10.15
CA VAL A 11 -0.63 -6.72 -9.97
C VAL A 11 -0.68 -7.52 -8.67
N GLN A 12 -0.47 -8.84 -8.74
CA GLN A 12 -0.48 -9.73 -7.57
C GLN A 12 0.93 -9.91 -7.00
N THR A 13 1.11 -9.53 -5.74
CA THR A 13 2.39 -9.67 -5.02
C THR A 13 2.20 -10.28 -3.64
N TYR A 14 3.30 -10.71 -3.01
CA TYR A 14 3.35 -11.04 -1.60
C TYR A 14 4.52 -10.34 -0.90
N ALA A 15 4.28 -9.90 0.33
CA ALA A 15 5.28 -9.23 1.15
C ALA A 15 6.14 -10.24 1.91
N THR A 16 7.45 -10.13 1.77
CA THR A 16 8.43 -10.95 2.48
C THR A 16 9.42 -10.08 3.24
N ARG A 17 9.71 -10.45 4.48
CA ARG A 17 10.69 -9.76 5.31
C ARG A 17 12.09 -10.21 4.89
N VAL A 18 12.90 -9.28 4.40
CA VAL A 18 14.29 -9.58 4.02
C VAL A 18 15.22 -9.39 5.22
N LYS A 19 15.00 -8.33 6.01
CA LYS A 19 15.66 -8.10 7.28
C LYS A 19 14.78 -7.27 8.22
N GLN A 20 15.22 -7.05 9.46
CA GLN A 20 14.45 -6.26 10.41
C GLN A 20 14.21 -4.84 9.86
N GLY A 21 12.94 -4.44 9.79
CA GLY A 21 12.53 -3.14 9.26
C GLY A 21 12.51 -3.04 7.73
N GLU A 22 12.85 -4.11 7.00
CA GLU A 22 12.85 -4.13 5.53
C GLU A 22 11.98 -5.25 4.98
N TRP A 23 11.04 -4.85 4.12
CA TRP A 23 10.10 -5.74 3.47
C TRP A 23 10.17 -5.51 1.96
N HIS A 24 10.23 -6.59 1.20
CA HIS A 24 10.16 -6.56 -0.26
C HIS A 24 8.83 -7.16 -0.72
N LEU A 25 8.36 -6.70 -1.87
CA LEU A 25 7.22 -7.27 -2.58
C LEU A 25 7.78 -8.13 -3.71
N TYR A 26 7.29 -9.37 -3.81
CA TYR A 26 7.61 -10.30 -4.87
C TYR A 26 6.34 -10.71 -5.60
N ASP A 27 6.44 -11.05 -6.88
CA ASP A 27 5.30 -11.53 -7.66
C ASP A 27 4.70 -12.80 -7.04
N ASP A 28 3.39 -12.84 -6.87
CA ASP A 28 2.71 -14.03 -6.35
C ASP A 28 2.59 -15.09 -7.45
N SER A 29 3.54 -16.01 -7.50
CA SER A 29 3.58 -17.11 -8.49
C SER A 29 2.35 -18.04 -8.52
N ARG A 30 1.43 -17.91 -7.55
CA ARG A 30 0.15 -18.63 -7.54
C ARG A 30 -0.90 -17.99 -8.46
N GLU A 31 -0.67 -16.74 -8.86
CA GLU A 31 -1.54 -15.93 -9.69
C GLU A 31 -0.93 -15.73 -11.09
N ALA A 32 -1.67 -15.09 -12.00
CA ALA A 32 -1.14 -14.73 -13.31
C ALA A 32 0.05 -13.77 -13.18
N ALA A 33 1.07 -13.96 -14.02
CA ALA A 33 2.21 -13.06 -14.07
C ALA A 33 1.76 -11.64 -14.47
N PRO A 34 2.33 -10.58 -13.87
CA PRO A 34 1.91 -9.22 -14.15
C PRO A 34 2.18 -8.82 -15.60
N THR A 35 1.18 -8.22 -16.24
CA THR A 35 1.33 -7.64 -17.58
C THR A 35 1.89 -6.22 -17.54
N TRP A 36 1.96 -5.63 -16.35
CA TRP A 36 2.36 -4.24 -16.10
C TRP A 36 1.45 -3.22 -16.78
N THR A 37 0.21 -3.62 -17.04
CA THR A 37 -0.87 -2.76 -17.56
C THR A 37 -2.00 -2.60 -16.55
N GLU A 38 -1.92 -3.29 -15.42
CA GLU A 38 -2.87 -3.22 -14.32
C GLU A 38 -2.82 -1.83 -13.66
N VAL A 39 -3.98 -1.33 -13.27
CA VAL A 39 -4.15 0.04 -12.75
C VAL A 39 -3.97 0.12 -11.22
N CYS A 40 -3.73 -1.02 -10.58
CA CYS A 40 -3.62 -1.19 -9.13
C CYS A 40 -2.65 -2.34 -8.78
N GLY A 41 -2.21 -2.36 -7.52
CA GLY A 41 -1.44 -3.45 -6.94
C GLY A 41 -2.15 -4.05 -5.74
N ARG A 42 -2.15 -5.38 -5.66
CA ARG A 42 -2.67 -6.16 -4.53
C ARG A 42 -1.55 -6.99 -3.94
N SER A 43 -1.33 -6.86 -2.64
CA SER A 43 -0.29 -7.60 -1.93
C SER A 43 -0.86 -8.50 -0.85
N ALA A 44 -0.52 -9.79 -0.88
CA ALA A 44 -0.69 -10.67 0.26
C ALA A 44 0.36 -10.34 1.33
N MET A 45 -0.07 -10.10 2.56
CA MET A 45 0.82 -9.71 3.66
C MET A 45 0.58 -10.60 4.86
N SER A 46 1.61 -10.78 5.70
CA SER A 46 1.44 -11.49 6.97
C SER A 46 0.41 -10.78 7.85
N GLY A 47 -0.34 -11.55 8.64
CA GLY A 47 -1.34 -10.98 9.57
C GLY A 47 -0.71 -9.95 10.51
N TRP A 48 0.54 -10.15 10.92
CA TRP A 48 1.27 -9.19 11.74
C TRP A 48 1.44 -7.82 11.07
N ILE A 49 1.82 -7.78 9.77
CA ILE A 49 1.90 -6.51 9.03
C ILE A 49 0.52 -5.88 8.93
N ASN A 50 -0.49 -6.65 8.57
CA ASN A 50 -1.84 -6.13 8.36
C ASN A 50 -2.45 -5.55 9.66
N SER A 51 -2.23 -6.21 10.80
CA SER A 51 -2.72 -5.73 12.10
C SER A 51 -1.89 -4.57 12.67
N THR A 52 -0.59 -4.51 12.34
CA THR A 52 0.32 -3.51 12.91
C THR A 52 0.48 -2.29 12.02
N SER A 53 0.16 -2.36 10.72
CA SER A 53 0.25 -1.23 9.78
C SER A 53 -0.58 -0.03 10.22
N MET A 54 -1.75 -0.29 10.80
CA MET A 54 -2.63 0.69 11.43
C MET A 54 -2.47 0.74 12.97
N GLY A 55 -1.64 -0.13 13.53
CA GLY A 55 -1.44 -0.24 14.97
C GLY A 55 -0.70 0.96 15.56
N GLY A 56 -1.20 1.49 16.69
CA GLY A 56 -0.53 2.53 17.46
C GLY A 56 -0.77 3.94 16.93
N ALA A 57 -0.18 4.28 15.78
CA ALA A 57 -0.28 5.65 15.23
C ALA A 57 -1.72 6.03 14.87
N PHE A 58 -2.48 5.09 14.27
CA PHE A 58 -3.89 5.33 14.00
C PHE A 58 -4.74 5.09 15.24
N SER A 59 -4.68 3.89 15.84
CA SER A 59 -5.58 3.48 16.94
C SER A 59 -5.41 4.27 18.24
N GLY A 60 -4.20 4.75 18.56
CA GLY A 60 -3.88 5.50 19.78
C GLY A 60 -3.60 6.97 19.56
N GLY A 61 -3.27 7.38 18.32
CA GLY A 61 -2.94 8.75 17.96
C GLY A 61 -4.05 9.42 17.16
N PHE A 62 -4.15 9.07 15.88
CA PHE A 62 -5.03 9.72 14.91
C PHE A 62 -6.51 9.61 15.27
N SER A 63 -7.03 8.39 15.46
CA SER A 63 -8.45 8.17 15.73
C SER A 63 -8.90 8.85 17.02
N GLY A 64 -8.07 8.78 18.07
CA GLY A 64 -8.32 9.45 19.34
C GLY A 64 -8.26 10.98 19.24
N LYS A 65 -7.22 11.53 18.58
CA LYS A 65 -7.04 12.98 18.41
C LYS A 65 -8.20 13.61 17.65
N TYR A 66 -8.68 12.95 16.60
CA TYR A 66 -9.77 13.45 15.76
C TYR A 66 -11.15 12.94 16.19
N ARG A 67 -11.24 12.19 17.31
CA ARG A 67 -12.47 11.61 17.87
C ARG A 67 -13.30 10.87 16.82
N MET A 68 -12.62 10.09 15.98
CA MET A 68 -13.27 9.30 14.95
C MET A 68 -14.21 8.28 15.59
N LEU A 69 -15.45 8.27 15.12
CA LEU A 69 -16.43 7.22 15.39
C LEU A 69 -16.26 6.08 14.38
N ASP A 70 -16.82 4.91 14.72
CA ASP A 70 -16.62 3.64 13.99
C ASP A 70 -16.76 3.73 12.46
N LYS A 71 -17.68 4.55 11.97
CA LYS A 71 -17.97 4.71 10.54
C LYS A 71 -17.54 6.05 9.96
N ASP A 72 -16.73 6.82 10.69
CA ASP A 72 -16.26 8.09 10.18
C ASP A 72 -15.29 7.87 9.03
N PRO A 73 -15.54 8.48 7.86
CA PRO A 73 -14.66 8.35 6.73
C PRO A 73 -13.33 9.05 7.03
N TYR A 74 -12.24 8.42 6.61
CA TYR A 74 -10.92 9.03 6.58
C TYR A 74 -10.22 8.67 5.29
N TRP A 75 -9.25 9.49 4.92
CA TRP A 75 -8.36 9.22 3.80
C TRP A 75 -6.91 9.37 4.28
N VAL A 76 -6.02 8.64 3.62
CA VAL A 76 -4.58 8.80 3.78
C VAL A 76 -4.06 9.40 2.49
N ASP A 77 -3.40 10.55 2.60
CA ASP A 77 -2.74 11.19 1.48
C ASP A 77 -1.22 11.07 1.63
N PHE A 78 -0.55 10.87 0.50
CA PHE A 78 0.89 10.75 0.41
C PHE A 78 1.45 11.86 -0.49
N PRO A 79 1.35 13.14 -0.08
CA PRO A 79 1.67 14.28 -0.95
C PRO A 79 3.12 14.29 -1.41
N ARG A 80 4.01 13.60 -0.69
CA ARG A 80 5.42 13.40 -1.05
C ARG A 80 5.66 12.49 -2.24
N PHE A 81 4.64 11.83 -2.75
CA PHE A 81 4.69 11.07 -3.99
C PHE A 81 3.90 11.74 -5.12
N ALA A 82 3.20 12.85 -4.85
CA ALA A 82 2.35 13.52 -5.84
C ALA A 82 3.16 14.06 -7.05
N HIS A 83 4.46 14.34 -6.85
CA HIS A 83 5.36 14.76 -7.94
C HIS A 83 6.03 13.59 -8.68
N CYS A 84 5.82 12.36 -8.24
CA CYS A 84 6.34 11.18 -8.92
C CYS A 84 5.48 10.89 -10.15
N ASP A 85 6.09 10.90 -11.32
CA ASP A 85 5.39 10.58 -12.57
C ASP A 85 5.16 9.06 -12.68
N ALA A 86 3.97 8.64 -12.23
CA ALA A 86 3.53 7.25 -12.29
C ALA A 86 3.20 6.76 -13.71
N SER A 87 3.20 7.63 -14.72
CA SER A 87 2.95 7.23 -16.11
C SER A 87 4.18 6.59 -16.78
N LYS A 88 5.34 6.66 -16.13
CA LYS A 88 6.59 6.07 -16.63
C LYS A 88 6.76 4.63 -16.16
N VAL A 89 7.27 3.78 -17.05
CA VAL A 89 7.63 2.38 -16.75
C VAL A 89 8.60 2.27 -15.57
N THR A 90 9.50 3.25 -15.43
CA THR A 90 10.34 3.38 -14.24
C THR A 90 10.03 4.71 -13.56
N VAL A 91 9.40 4.65 -12.40
CA VAL A 91 9.13 5.81 -11.56
C VAL A 91 10.39 6.15 -10.76
N ALA A 92 11.19 7.09 -11.27
CA ALA A 92 12.33 7.65 -10.54
C ALA A 92 11.96 9.04 -10.01
N CYS A 93 11.82 9.16 -8.69
CA CYS A 93 11.55 10.43 -8.03
C CYS A 93 12.24 10.52 -6.66
N THR A 94 12.64 11.73 -6.29
CA THR A 94 13.21 11.99 -4.95
C THR A 94 12.07 12.24 -3.97
N VAL A 95 11.88 11.33 -3.02
CA VAL A 95 10.90 11.51 -1.95
C VAL A 95 11.59 12.26 -0.79
N PRO A 96 11.14 13.47 -0.41
CA PRO A 96 11.70 14.20 0.72
C PRO A 96 11.56 13.35 2.00
N ARG A 97 12.57 13.34 2.88
CA ARG A 97 12.46 12.64 4.17
C ARG A 97 11.36 13.27 5.05
N PRO A 98 10.72 12.48 5.94
CA PRO A 98 9.66 12.98 6.80
C PRO A 98 10.19 14.00 7.81
#